data_AF-M2TWH8-F1
#
_entry.id   AF-M2TWH8-F1
#
_cell.length_a   1.000
_cell.length_b   1.000
_cell.length_c   1.000
_cell.angle_alpha   90.00
_cell.angle_beta   90.00
_cell.angle_gamma   90.00
#
_symmetry.space_group_name_H-M   'P 1'
#
loop_
_entity.id
_entity.type
_entity.pdbx_description
1 polymer ?
#
loop_
_entity_poly.entity_id
_entity_poly.type
_entity_poly.pdbx_seq_one_letter_code
_entity_poly.pdbx_strand_id
1 'polypeptide(L)' 'MLPECQLFGTLGCHLCEQAEAVVMPLVEHGLLVELLDVADRVEWVEDYGLRIPVLRRVDTGAELDWPFEVEQVVRFLE' A
#
# COMPACT_ATOMS: atom_id res chain seq x y z
N MET A 1 16.00 -4.41 9.02
CA MET A 1 15.47 -3.06 8.75
C MET A 1 14.15 -3.26 8.05
N LEU A 2 13.11 -2.49 8.38
CA LEU A 2 11.83 -2.59 7.66
C LEU A 2 12.05 -2.12 6.21
N PRO A 3 11.46 -2.80 5.21
CA PRO A 3 11.54 -2.33 3.83
C PRO A 3 10.74 -1.04 3.68
N GLU A 4 11.17 -0.18 2.75
CA GLU A 4 10.34 0.92 2.28
C GLU A 4 9.18 0.35 1.46
N CYS A 5 8.00 0.92 1.63
CA CYS A 5 6.78 0.49 0.94
C CYS A 5 6.11 1.66 0.21
N GLN A 6 5.26 1.30 -0.74
CA GLN A 6 4.37 2.20 -1.46
C GLN A 6 2.95 1.68 -1.33
N LEU A 7 1.98 2.56 -1.08
CA LEU A 7 0.57 2.23 -1.08
C LEU A 7 -0.08 2.93 -2.28
N PHE A 8 -0.43 2.16 -3.29
CA PHE A 8 -1.18 2.64 -4.44
C PHE A 8 -2.64 2.83 -4.07
N GLY A 9 -3.16 4.01 -4.32
CA GLY A 9 -4.53 4.40 -4.02
C GLY A 9 -5.02 5.53 -4.92
N THR A 10 -6.11 6.17 -4.54
CA THR A 10 -6.56 7.43 -5.15
C THR A 10 -7.43 8.19 -4.16
N LEU A 11 -7.49 9.52 -4.30
CA LEU A 11 -8.28 10.37 -3.41
C LEU A 11 -9.79 10.06 -3.51
N GLY A 12 -10.48 10.09 -2.36
CA GLY A 12 -11.92 9.80 -2.29
C GLY A 12 -12.27 8.32 -2.42
N CYS A 13 -11.28 7.42 -2.36
CA CYS A 13 -11.51 5.98 -2.33
C CYS A 13 -11.60 5.46 -0.90
N HIS A 14 -12.80 5.04 -0.50
CA HIS A 14 -13.06 4.53 0.85
C HIS A 14 -12.20 3.30 1.22
N LEU A 15 -11.91 2.42 0.25
CA LEU A 15 -11.07 1.25 0.50
C LEU A 15 -9.61 1.67 0.79
N CYS A 16 -9.11 2.71 0.11
CA CYS A 16 -7.77 3.25 0.35
C CYS A 16 -7.66 3.83 1.77
N GLU A 17 -8.67 4.58 2.22
CA GLU A 17 -8.71 5.09 3.60
C GLU A 17 -8.66 3.96 4.65
N GLN A 18 -9.34 2.82 4.39
CA GLN A 18 -9.29 1.66 5.27
C GLN A 18 -7.90 1.00 5.29
N ALA A 19 -7.28 0.82 4.11
CA ALA A 19 -5.94 0.25 4.02
C ALA A 19 -4.88 1.14 4.68
N GLU A 20 -4.96 2.46 4.50
CA GLU A 20 -4.11 3.43 5.20
C GLU A 20 -4.25 3.29 6.72
N ALA A 21 -5.48 3.12 7.22
CA ALA A 21 -5.72 2.92 8.65
C ALA A 21 -5.09 1.62 9.19
N VAL A 22 -5.02 0.55 8.39
CA VAL A 22 -4.33 -0.70 8.75
C VAL A 22 -2.81 -0.51 8.80
N VAL A 23 -2.24 0.28 7.89
CA VAL A 23 -0.78 0.48 7.78
C VAL A 23 -0.26 1.54 8.76
N MET A 24 -1.08 2.53 9.12
CA MET A 24 -0.71 3.68 9.97
C MET A 24 -0.06 3.29 11.31
N PRO A 25 -0.55 2.29 12.07
CA PRO A 25 0.14 1.85 13.28
C PRO A 25 1.58 1.38 13.01
N LEU A 26 1.86 0.76 11.87
CA LEU A 26 3.22 0.31 11.52
C LEU A 26 4.13 1.49 11.15
N VAL A 27 3.57 2.54 10.55
CA VAL A 27 4.29 3.79 10.26
C VAL A 27 4.72 4.47 11.56
N GLU A 28 3.84 4.51 12.57
CA GLU A 28 4.18 5.00 13.91
C GLU A 28 5.33 4.22 14.56
N HIS A 29 5.54 2.97 14.13
CA HIS A 29 6.64 2.09 14.57
C HIS A 29 7.83 2.05 13.59
N GLY A 30 7.87 2.97 12.61
CA GLY A 30 9.04 3.20 11.75
C GLY A 30 8.98 2.58 10.35
N LEU A 31 7.84 2.00 9.94
CA LEU A 31 7.64 1.64 8.53
C LEU A 31 7.57 2.91 7.68
N LEU A 32 8.33 2.97 6.60
CA LEU A 32 8.26 4.06 5.62
C LEU A 32 7.30 3.69 4.51
N VAL A 33 6.25 4.49 4.32
CA VAL A 33 5.23 4.26 3.29
C VAL A 33 4.99 5.54 2.50
N GLU A 34 5.16 5.47 1.18
CA GLU A 34 4.79 6.52 0.25
C GLU A 34 3.39 6.24 -0.31
N LEU A 35 2.50 7.22 -0.27
CA LEU A 35 1.19 7.13 -0.92
C LEU A 35 1.31 7.57 -2.37
N LEU A 36 0.84 6.74 -3.30
CA LEU A 36 0.89 7.02 -4.73
C LEU A 36 -0.53 7.04 -5.30
N ASP A 37 -0.91 8.15 -5.94
CA ASP A 37 -2.19 8.24 -6.65
C ASP A 37 -2.05 7.55 -8.01
N VAL A 38 -2.85 6.50 -8.24
CA VAL A 38 -2.84 5.80 -9.52
C VAL A 38 -3.26 6.71 -10.68
N ALA A 39 -4.01 7.78 -10.41
CA ALA A 39 -4.42 8.74 -11.43
C ALA A 39 -3.25 9.58 -11.98
N ASP A 40 -2.09 9.59 -11.30
CA ASP A 40 -0.92 10.36 -11.74
C ASP A 40 -0.25 9.77 -12.99
N ARG A 41 -0.48 8.48 -13.29
CA ARG A 41 0.14 7.78 -14.42
C ARG A 41 -0.82 6.81 -15.09
N VAL A 42 -0.86 6.86 -16.43
CA VAL A 42 -1.71 5.96 -17.22
C VAL A 42 -1.35 4.50 -16.95
N GLU A 43 -0.07 4.20 -16.81
CA GLU A 43 0.41 2.84 -16.54
C GLU A 43 -0.09 2.33 -15.18
N TRP A 44 -0.18 3.19 -14.17
CA TRP A 44 -0.71 2.81 -12.85
C TRP A 44 -2.22 2.63 -12.86
N VAL A 45 -2.95 3.40 -13.65
CA VAL A 45 -4.40 3.16 -13.84
C VAL A 45 -4.63 1.79 -14.48
N GLU A 46 -3.84 1.43 -15.49
CA GLU A 46 -3.93 0.13 -16.16
C GLU A 46 -3.58 -1.03 -15.21
N ASP A 47 -2.50 -0.90 -14.44
CA ASP A 47 -2.01 -1.94 -13.54
C ASP A 47 -2.83 -2.10 -12.25
N TYR A 48 -3.30 -0.98 -11.68
CA TYR A 48 -3.86 -0.93 -10.33
C TYR A 48 -5.28 -0.38 -10.24
N GLY A 49 -5.85 0.22 -11.29
CA GLY A 49 -7.14 0.93 -11.20
C GLY A 49 -8.33 0.09 -10.71
N LEU A 50 -8.28 -1.23 -10.85
CA LEU A 50 -9.28 -2.18 -10.32
C LEU A 50 -8.82 -2.93 -9.06
N ARG A 51 -7.58 -2.71 -8.62
CA ARG A 51 -6.93 -3.42 -7.50
C ARG A 51 -6.72 -2.54 -6.28
N ILE A 52 -6.68 -1.22 -6.44
CA ILE A 52 -6.39 -0.31 -5.33
C ILE A 52 -7.37 -0.54 -4.15
N PRO A 53 -6.86 -0.53 -2.91
CA PRO A 53 -5.47 -0.24 -2.53
C PRO A 53 -4.51 -1.44 -2.62
N VAL A 54 -3.24 -1.18 -3.00
CA VAL A 54 -2.18 -2.20 -3.08
C VAL A 54 -0.92 -1.74 -2.37
N LEU A 55 -0.45 -2.51 -1.39
CA LEU A 55 0.81 -2.27 -0.69
C LEU A 55 1.95 -2.98 -1.43
N ARG A 56 2.95 -2.23 -1.86
CA ARG A 56 4.12 -2.75 -2.59
C ARG A 56 5.40 -2.51 -1.79
N ARG A 57 6.25 -3.53 -1.70
CA ARG A 57 7.62 -3.38 -1.19
C ARG A 57 8.54 -2.82 -2.27
N VAL A 58 9.33 -1.80 -1.94
CA VAL A 58 10.26 -1.17 -2.88
C VAL A 58 11.47 -2.08 -3.17
N ASP A 59 11.92 -2.86 -2.19
CA ASP A 59 13.12 -3.69 -2.30
C ASP A 59 12.96 -4.91 -3.23
N THR A 60 11.74 -5.45 -3.32
CA THR A 60 11.44 -6.71 -4.02
C THR A 60 10.40 -6.55 -5.12
N GLY A 61 9.61 -5.48 -5.09
CA GLY A 61 8.43 -5.33 -5.94
C GLY A 61 7.28 -6.26 -5.56
N ALA A 62 7.38 -6.98 -4.44
CA ALA A 62 6.27 -7.81 -3.95
C ALA A 62 5.07 -6.93 -3.62
N GLU A 63 3.87 -7.45 -3.86
CA GLU A 63 2.60 -6.74 -3.69
C GLU A 63 1.67 -7.51 -2.75
N LEU A 64 0.91 -6.76 -1.94
CA LEU A 64 -0.16 -7.23 -1.09
C LEU A 64 -1.43 -6.47 -1.47
N ASP A 65 -2.33 -7.17 -2.14
CA ASP A 65 -3.64 -6.64 -2.53
C ASP A 65 -4.58 -6.56 -1.33
N TRP A 66 -5.41 -5.52 -1.30
CA TRP A 66 -6.53 -5.43 -0.38
C TRP A 66 -7.56 -6.56 -0.63
N PRO A 67 -8.22 -7.10 0.42
CA PRO A 67 -8.13 -6.72 1.83
C PRO A 67 -6.99 -7.38 2.60
N PHE A 68 -6.41 -6.62 3.55
CA PHE A 68 -5.40 -7.11 4.49
C PHE A 68 -5.58 -6.51 5.89
N GLU A 69 -5.20 -7.29 6.90
CA GLU A 69 -5.10 -6.90 8.31
C GLU A 69 -3.64 -6.64 8.72
N VAL A 70 -3.43 -6.04 9.89
CA VAL A 70 -2.10 -5.65 10.40
C VAL A 70 -1.15 -6.85 10.43
N GLU A 71 -1.60 -8.02 10.86
CA GLU A 71 -0.78 -9.24 10.96
C GLU A 71 -0.30 -9.72 9.57
N GLN A 72 -1.11 -9.53 8.53
CA GLN A 72 -0.73 -9.87 7.16
C GLN A 72 0.34 -8.90 6.64
N VAL A 73 0.23 -7.61 6.98
CA VAL A 73 1.26 -6.62 6.63
C VAL A 73 2.56 -6.94 7.36
N VAL A 74 2.52 -7.26 8.66
CA VAL A 74 3.72 -7.64 9.42
C VAL A 74 4.42 -8.84 8.78
N ARG A 75 3.67 -9.90 8.45
CA ARG A 75 4.22 -11.09 7.77
C ARG A 75 4.78 -10.77 6.39
N PHE A 76 4.17 -9.83 5.68
CA PHE A 76 4.62 -9.40 4.35
C PHE A 76 5.93 -8.61 4.39
N LEU A 77 6.22 -7.94 5.51
CA LEU A 77 7.44 -7.14 5.73
C LEU A 77 8.65 -7.98 6.19
N GLU A 78 8.44 -9.24 6.58
CA GLU A 78 9.52 -10.19 6.90
C GLU A 78 10.42 -10.49 5.69
#